data_AF-A0A2B7Z1F4-F1
#
_entry.id   AF-A0A2B7Z1F4-F1
#
_cell.length_a   1.000
_cell.length_b   1.000
_cell.length_c   1.000
_cell.angle_alpha   90.00
_cell.angle_beta   90.00
_cell.angle_gamma   90.00
#
_symmetry.space_group_name_H-M   'P 1'
#
loop_
_entity.id
_entity.type
_entity.pdbx_description
1 polymer ?
#
loop_
_entity_poly.entity_id
_entity_poly.type
_entity_poly.pdbx_seq_one_letter_code
_entity_poly.pdbx_strand_id
1 'polypeptide(L)'
;VDACNTALEVLIFAGSTNLGQSWATVLTLFGSALTFYVQTWDEYYTQTLTLGIISGPVEGILTLCAVYATTAIKGGASFWHKPMLATLGVPAALSPLIPASLYNLPFTSWYIIYGSLVLLFSTLSSILNVMHIRRQRNLNVYKPLLGLLPAVAMWVLVLVYLHLRPLVRERHLVPFVLFVGLINAYSVGQMIIAHLVKREFPYWNVLLLPLVVGVVDGVCGSREYLGLWEGSLLFGSGGDSEVYQVAFVFCSLGLAVGVYGSFVFDVITTICDYLDIWCLTIKHPFVEGAAEPAKVIETKVADKNNNNNNNHSAAKTKTT
;
A
#
# COMPACT_ATOMS: atom_id res chain seq x y z
N VAL A 1 0.98 2.84 -8.89
CA VAL A 1 0.45 3.87 -7.96
C VAL A 1 -0.39 3.20 -6.88
N ASP A 2 -1.41 2.44 -7.27
CA ASP A 2 -2.35 1.78 -6.33
C ASP A 2 -1.67 0.89 -5.29
N ALA A 3 -0.71 0.05 -5.68
CA ALA A 3 0.03 -0.81 -4.75
C ALA A 3 0.80 -0.03 -3.66
N CYS A 4 1.32 1.16 -4.00
CA CYS A 4 2.02 2.03 -3.06
C CYS A 4 1.02 2.73 -2.13
N ASN A 5 -0.11 3.17 -2.70
CA ASN A 5 -1.20 3.76 -1.92
C ASN A 5 -1.76 2.78 -0.90
N THR A 6 -1.82 1.48 -1.20
CA THR A 6 -2.26 0.45 -0.24
C THR A 6 -1.47 0.49 1.07
N ALA A 7 -0.14 0.65 1.01
CA ALA A 7 0.69 0.69 2.22
C ALA A 7 0.46 1.98 3.04
N LEU A 8 0.30 3.12 2.35
CA LEU A 8 -0.01 4.40 2.99
C LEU A 8 -1.40 4.38 3.62
N GLU A 9 -2.38 3.79 2.93
CA GLU A 9 -3.75 3.67 3.39
C GLU A 9 -3.84 2.80 4.64
N VAL A 10 -3.05 1.72 4.74
CA VAL A 10 -2.97 0.91 5.96
C VAL A 10 -2.45 1.72 7.15
N LEU A 11 -1.48 2.62 6.94
CA LEU A 11 -0.99 3.49 8.02
C LEU A 11 -2.07 4.48 8.48
N ILE A 12 -2.82 5.07 7.55
CA ILE A 12 -3.94 5.97 7.85
C ILE A 12 -5.04 5.21 8.60
N PHE A 13 -5.37 4.00 8.13
CA PHE A 13 -6.35 3.14 8.79
C PHE A 13 -5.93 2.78 10.22
N ALA A 14 -4.68 2.34 10.41
CA ALA A 14 -4.13 2.01 11.72
C ALA A 14 -4.12 3.22 12.67
N GLY A 15 -3.86 4.42 12.15
CA GLY A 15 -3.99 5.67 12.90
C GLY A 15 -5.45 5.98 13.29
N SER A 16 -6.38 5.86 12.34
CA SER A 16 -7.81 6.15 12.55
C SER A 16 -8.50 5.20 13.55
N THR A 17 -8.03 3.96 13.62
CA THR A 17 -8.57 2.92 14.51
C THR A 17 -7.73 2.72 15.77
N ASN A 18 -6.63 3.47 15.92
CA ASN A 18 -5.67 3.36 17.01
C ASN A 18 -5.19 1.91 17.24
N LEU A 19 -4.82 1.22 16.15
CA LEU A 19 -4.20 -0.11 16.20
C LEU A 19 -2.74 -0.04 16.68
N GLY A 20 -2.11 1.13 16.51
CA GLY A 20 -0.74 1.38 16.92
C GLY A 20 0.29 0.46 16.24
N GLN A 21 1.42 0.27 16.92
CA GLN A 21 2.50 -0.59 16.46
C GLN A 21 2.27 -2.06 16.89
N SER A 22 1.23 -2.69 16.35
CA SER A 22 0.77 -4.03 16.75
C SER A 22 0.71 -5.01 15.58
N TRP A 23 0.56 -6.30 15.90
CA TRP A 23 0.30 -7.35 14.91
C TRP A 23 -0.96 -7.11 14.09
N ALA A 24 -1.96 -6.41 14.64
CA ALA A 24 -3.16 -6.06 13.90
C ALA A 24 -2.83 -5.20 12.67
N THR A 25 -1.98 -4.20 12.82
CA THR A 25 -1.50 -3.35 11.71
C THR A 25 -0.76 -4.18 10.66
N VAL A 26 0.08 -5.14 11.09
CA VAL A 26 0.80 -6.05 10.20
C VAL A 26 -0.16 -6.95 9.42
N LEU A 27 -1.19 -7.50 10.09
CA LEU A 27 -2.22 -8.33 9.46
C LEU A 27 -3.09 -7.53 8.49
N THR A 28 -3.39 -6.27 8.79
CA THR A 28 -4.09 -5.39 7.85
C THR A 28 -3.23 -5.12 6.62
N LEU A 29 -1.92 -4.88 6.78
CA LEU A 29 -0.99 -4.75 5.64
C LEU A 29 -0.92 -6.04 4.82
N PHE A 30 -0.86 -7.19 5.50
CA PHE A 30 -0.87 -8.51 4.85
C PHE A 30 -2.12 -8.70 4.00
N GLY A 31 -3.30 -8.48 4.56
CA GLY A 31 -4.55 -8.68 3.86
C GLY A 31 -4.69 -7.75 2.64
N SER A 32 -4.37 -6.46 2.80
CA SER A 32 -4.52 -5.50 1.71
C SER A 32 -3.51 -5.75 0.58
N ALA A 33 -2.24 -5.98 0.91
CA ALA A 33 -1.19 -6.26 -0.07
C ALA A 33 -1.39 -7.60 -0.77
N LEU A 34 -1.77 -8.67 -0.04
CA LEU A 34 -2.02 -9.98 -0.62
C LEU A 34 -3.24 -9.93 -1.55
N THR A 35 -4.31 -9.23 -1.17
CA THR A 35 -5.46 -9.04 -2.05
C THR A 35 -5.03 -8.41 -3.37
N PHE A 36 -4.26 -7.31 -3.33
CA PHE A 36 -3.80 -6.64 -4.53
C PHE A 36 -2.91 -7.56 -5.40
N TYR A 37 -1.98 -8.28 -4.77
CA TYR A 37 -1.12 -9.23 -5.47
C TYR A 37 -1.93 -10.34 -6.17
N VAL A 38 -2.87 -10.97 -5.46
CA VAL A 38 -3.68 -12.07 -6.00
C VAL A 38 -4.59 -11.59 -7.13
N GLN A 39 -5.18 -10.39 -7.02
CA GLN A 39 -6.01 -9.84 -8.08
C GLN A 39 -5.21 -9.55 -9.35
N THR A 40 -4.00 -8.97 -9.23
CA THR A 40 -3.15 -8.77 -10.40
C THR A 40 -2.60 -10.09 -10.96
N TRP A 41 -2.37 -11.09 -10.12
CA TRP A 41 -2.00 -12.45 -10.56
C TRP A 41 -3.13 -13.13 -11.34
N ASP A 42 -4.37 -12.98 -10.87
CA ASP A 42 -5.56 -13.47 -11.55
C ASP A 42 -5.68 -12.82 -12.94
N GLU A 43 -5.59 -11.49 -13.01
CA GLU A 43 -5.59 -10.74 -14.27
C GLU A 43 -4.45 -11.16 -15.22
N TYR A 44 -3.24 -11.38 -14.69
CA TYR A 44 -2.10 -11.84 -15.49
C TYR A 44 -2.42 -13.17 -16.20
N TYR A 45 -3.07 -14.13 -15.53
CA TYR A 45 -3.32 -15.45 -16.11
C TYR A 45 -4.65 -15.57 -16.89
N THR A 46 -5.68 -14.84 -16.48
CA THR A 46 -6.98 -14.86 -17.15
C THR A 46 -7.03 -13.92 -18.35
N GLN A 47 -6.21 -12.86 -18.34
CA GLN A 47 -6.23 -11.76 -19.33
C GLN A 47 -7.53 -10.96 -19.31
N THR A 48 -8.27 -11.07 -18.21
CA THR A 48 -9.55 -10.38 -18.02
C THR A 48 -9.63 -9.95 -16.57
N LEU A 49 -9.91 -8.69 -16.33
CA LEU A 49 -10.23 -8.19 -15.00
C LEU A 49 -11.66 -8.64 -14.64
N THR A 50 -11.82 -9.88 -14.16
CA THR A 50 -13.10 -10.34 -13.65
C THR A 50 -13.28 -9.80 -12.24
N LEU A 51 -13.92 -8.62 -12.12
CA LEU A 51 -14.47 -8.19 -10.83
C LEU A 51 -15.58 -9.19 -10.46
N GLY A 52 -15.26 -10.19 -9.65
CA GLY A 52 -16.26 -11.08 -9.05
C GLY A 52 -17.22 -10.29 -8.15
N ILE A 53 -18.37 -10.89 -7.82
CA ILE A 53 -19.39 -10.29 -6.93
C ILE A 53 -18.77 -9.80 -5.61
N ILE A 54 -17.78 -10.52 -5.08
CA ILE A 54 -16.91 -10.08 -3.99
C ILE A 54 -15.50 -10.01 -4.54
N SER A 55 -15.08 -8.83 -4.97
CA SER A 55 -13.75 -8.66 -5.57
C SER A 55 -12.63 -8.55 -4.53
N GLY A 56 -12.93 -8.16 -3.29
CA GLY A 56 -11.95 -7.91 -2.23
C GLY A 56 -11.60 -6.43 -2.10
N PRO A 57 -10.91 -5.79 -3.07
CA PRO A 57 -10.52 -4.38 -3.00
C PRO A 57 -11.70 -3.41 -2.85
N VAL A 58 -12.78 -3.63 -3.62
CA VAL A 58 -13.97 -2.75 -3.58
C VAL A 58 -14.63 -2.76 -2.21
N GLU A 59 -14.85 -3.94 -1.63
CA GLU A 59 -15.38 -4.11 -0.27
C GLU A 59 -14.45 -3.50 0.78
N GLY A 60 -13.14 -3.64 0.58
CA GLY A 60 -12.12 -3.02 1.44
C GLY A 60 -12.22 -1.50 1.45
N ILE A 61 -12.26 -0.85 0.28
CA ILE A 61 -12.38 0.61 0.18
C ILE A 61 -13.71 1.09 0.77
N LEU A 62 -14.82 0.41 0.49
CA LEU A 62 -16.13 0.76 1.06
C LEU A 62 -16.10 0.66 2.60
N THR A 63 -15.45 -0.38 3.14
CA THR A 63 -15.25 -0.55 4.58
C THR A 63 -14.40 0.57 5.17
N LEU A 64 -13.32 0.97 4.50
CA LEU A 64 -12.46 2.08 4.93
C LEU A 64 -13.23 3.40 4.97
N CYS A 65 -14.01 3.70 3.93
CA CYS A 65 -14.89 4.86 3.89
C CYS A 65 -15.88 4.87 5.07
N ALA A 66 -16.51 3.73 5.36
CA ALA A 66 -17.43 3.59 6.50
C ALA A 66 -16.72 3.79 7.85
N VAL A 67 -15.50 3.27 8.01
CA VAL A 67 -14.68 3.45 9.20
C VAL A 67 -14.29 4.93 9.38
N TYR A 68 -13.84 5.61 8.33
CA TYR A 68 -13.50 7.02 8.41
C TYR A 68 -14.70 7.90 8.74
N ALA A 69 -15.85 7.66 8.09
CA ALA A 69 -17.10 8.37 8.39
C ALA A 69 -17.54 8.14 9.84
N THR A 70 -17.50 6.90 10.32
CA THR A 70 -17.89 6.57 11.71
C THR A 70 -16.93 7.19 12.72
N THR A 71 -15.64 7.19 12.43
CA THR A 71 -14.61 7.81 13.29
C THR A 71 -14.84 9.32 13.38
N ALA A 72 -15.19 9.97 12.26
CA ALA A 72 -15.51 11.39 12.22
C ALA A 72 -16.78 11.73 13.05
N ILE A 73 -17.83 10.90 12.94
CA ILE A 73 -19.10 11.12 13.68
C ILE A 73 -18.93 10.85 15.18
N LYS A 74 -18.22 9.78 15.56
CA LYS A 74 -18.05 9.35 16.95
C LYS A 74 -16.93 10.08 17.71
N GLY A 75 -16.16 10.92 17.01
CA GLY A 75 -15.22 11.87 17.62
C GLY A 75 -13.98 11.23 18.25
N GLY A 76 -13.60 10.00 17.87
CA GLY A 76 -12.36 9.41 18.37
C GLY A 76 -12.13 7.94 18.03
N ALA A 77 -10.86 7.58 17.91
CA ALA A 77 -10.40 6.22 17.62
C ALA A 77 -10.65 5.22 18.77
N SER A 78 -10.87 5.71 19.99
CA SER A 78 -11.21 4.87 21.16
C SER A 78 -12.54 4.12 21.01
N PHE A 79 -13.42 4.57 20.11
CA PHE A 79 -14.67 3.88 19.80
C PHE A 79 -14.44 2.45 19.29
N TRP A 80 -13.38 2.24 18.49
CA TRP A 80 -13.08 0.95 17.86
C TRP A 80 -12.60 -0.12 18.84
N HIS A 81 -12.21 0.28 20.04
CA HIS A 81 -11.81 -0.63 21.11
C HIS A 81 -12.98 -1.07 22.00
N LYS A 82 -14.20 -0.55 21.75
CA LYS A 82 -15.40 -0.97 22.49
C LYS A 82 -15.87 -2.36 22.03
N PRO A 83 -16.48 -3.18 22.90
CA PRO A 83 -17.03 -4.48 22.52
C PRO A 83 -18.17 -4.32 21.51
N MET A 84 -17.99 -4.90 20.31
CA MET A 84 -18.91 -4.68 19.19
C MET A 84 -20.35 -5.11 19.52
N LEU A 85 -20.52 -6.32 20.04
CA LEU A 85 -21.84 -6.89 20.32
C LEU A 85 -22.60 -6.10 21.39
N ALA A 86 -21.89 -5.61 22.41
CA ALA A 86 -22.48 -4.77 23.44
C ALA A 86 -22.93 -3.41 22.88
N THR A 87 -22.11 -2.78 22.02
CA THR A 87 -22.48 -1.50 21.36
C THR A 87 -23.60 -1.63 20.33
N LEU A 88 -23.78 -2.80 19.71
CA LEU A 88 -24.88 -3.10 18.80
C LEU A 88 -26.18 -3.48 19.52
N GLY A 89 -26.17 -3.54 20.86
CA GLY A 89 -27.35 -3.84 21.66
C GLY A 89 -27.74 -5.32 21.70
N VAL A 90 -26.82 -6.24 21.39
CA VAL A 90 -27.10 -7.69 21.47
C VAL A 90 -27.26 -8.06 22.95
N PRO A 91 -28.44 -8.56 23.38
CA PRO A 91 -28.71 -8.84 24.78
C PRO A 91 -27.74 -9.89 25.34
N ALA A 92 -27.20 -9.63 26.53
CA ALA A 92 -26.38 -10.61 27.26
C ALA A 92 -27.15 -11.92 27.57
N ALA A 93 -28.47 -11.96 27.36
CA ALA A 93 -29.28 -13.17 27.44
C ALA A 93 -28.97 -14.22 26.34
N LEU A 94 -28.31 -13.83 25.24
CA LEU A 94 -27.78 -14.75 24.22
C LEU A 94 -26.36 -15.28 24.58
N SER A 95 -25.81 -14.89 25.74
CA SER A 95 -24.53 -15.37 26.27
C SER A 95 -24.39 -16.88 26.51
N PRO A 96 -25.45 -17.70 26.75
CA PRO A 96 -25.22 -19.15 26.85
C PRO A 96 -24.91 -19.80 25.50
N LEU A 97 -25.20 -19.13 24.36
CA LEU A 97 -24.88 -19.61 23.02
C LEU A 97 -23.54 -19.04 22.48
N ILE A 98 -23.08 -17.92 23.04
CA ILE A 98 -21.90 -17.19 22.55
C ILE A 98 -20.86 -17.11 23.68
N PRO A 99 -19.65 -17.68 23.49
CA PRO A 99 -18.58 -17.62 24.48
C PRO A 99 -18.31 -16.17 24.95
N ALA A 100 -18.10 -15.99 26.26
CA ALA A 100 -17.84 -14.67 26.85
C ALA A 100 -16.63 -13.95 26.23
N SER A 101 -15.66 -14.71 25.70
CA SER A 101 -14.53 -14.19 24.95
C SER A 101 -14.94 -13.54 23.63
N LEU A 102 -15.91 -14.13 22.90
CA LEU A 102 -16.40 -13.62 21.62
C LEU A 102 -17.30 -12.40 21.79
N TYR A 103 -18.10 -12.37 22.86
CA TYR A 103 -19.00 -11.26 23.17
C TYR A 103 -18.24 -9.96 23.47
N ASN A 104 -17.10 -10.07 24.17
CA ASN A 104 -16.28 -8.92 24.57
C ASN A 104 -15.27 -8.48 23.50
N LEU A 105 -15.26 -9.09 22.32
CA LEU A 105 -14.31 -8.73 21.26
C LEU A 105 -14.53 -7.28 20.78
N PRO A 106 -13.45 -6.48 20.71
CA PRO A 106 -13.53 -5.12 20.20
C PRO A 106 -13.79 -5.11 18.69
N PHE A 107 -14.33 -4.00 18.16
CA PHE A 107 -14.54 -3.84 16.71
C PHE A 107 -13.26 -4.10 15.90
N THR A 108 -12.09 -3.69 16.40
CA THR A 108 -10.78 -3.95 15.76
C THR A 108 -10.54 -5.42 15.48
N SER A 109 -10.89 -6.31 16.42
CA SER A 109 -10.74 -7.76 16.22
C SER A 109 -11.76 -8.31 15.22
N TRP A 110 -12.99 -7.81 15.26
CA TRP A 110 -14.03 -8.16 14.28
C TRP A 110 -13.64 -7.74 12.86
N TYR A 111 -12.99 -6.59 12.68
CA TYR A 111 -12.47 -6.17 11.38
C TYR A 111 -11.41 -7.11 10.83
N ILE A 112 -10.50 -7.60 11.68
CA ILE A 112 -9.47 -8.56 11.25
C ILE A 112 -10.12 -9.88 10.84
N ILE A 113 -11.12 -10.36 11.60
CA ILE A 113 -11.87 -11.60 11.27
C ILE A 113 -12.60 -11.43 9.94
N TYR A 114 -13.38 -10.36 9.80
CA TYR A 114 -14.09 -10.03 8.57
C TYR A 114 -13.13 -9.91 7.37
N GLY A 115 -12.06 -9.14 7.52
CA GLY A 115 -11.04 -8.98 6.48
C GLY A 115 -10.36 -10.29 6.10
N SER A 116 -10.09 -11.16 7.07
CA SER A 116 -9.54 -12.49 6.81
C SER A 116 -10.49 -13.38 6.02
N LEU A 117 -11.79 -13.37 6.34
CA LEU A 117 -12.80 -14.12 5.60
C LEU A 117 -12.94 -13.62 4.15
N VAL A 118 -12.99 -12.30 3.95
CA VAL A 118 -13.05 -11.69 2.62
C VAL A 118 -11.80 -12.03 1.81
N LEU A 119 -10.62 -11.93 2.43
CA LEU A 119 -9.34 -12.28 1.81
C LEU A 119 -9.30 -13.75 1.36
N LEU A 120 -9.70 -14.67 2.24
CA LEU A 120 -9.73 -16.11 1.93
C LEU A 120 -10.70 -16.42 0.80
N PHE A 121 -11.90 -15.85 0.84
CA PHE A 121 -12.91 -16.03 -0.20
C PHE A 121 -12.44 -15.46 -1.54
N SER A 122 -11.94 -14.23 -1.55
CA SER A 122 -11.40 -13.57 -2.75
C SER A 122 -10.24 -14.37 -3.34
N THR A 123 -9.30 -14.81 -2.51
CA THR A 123 -8.13 -15.60 -2.95
C THR A 123 -8.55 -16.95 -3.55
N LEU A 124 -9.43 -17.68 -2.86
CA LEU A 124 -9.91 -18.97 -3.35
C LEU A 124 -10.70 -18.82 -4.64
N SER A 125 -11.58 -17.81 -4.71
CA SER A 125 -12.35 -17.49 -5.92
C SER A 125 -11.43 -17.20 -7.10
N SER A 126 -10.40 -16.37 -6.92
CA SER A 126 -9.41 -16.06 -7.97
C SER A 126 -8.63 -17.31 -8.41
N ILE A 127 -8.21 -18.17 -7.46
CA ILE A 127 -7.53 -19.43 -7.82
C ILE A 127 -8.45 -20.32 -8.66
N LEU A 128 -9.69 -20.52 -8.23
CA LEU A 128 -10.66 -21.36 -8.96
C LEU A 128 -10.97 -20.78 -10.35
N ASN A 129 -11.07 -19.46 -10.47
CA ASN A 129 -11.29 -18.76 -11.73
C ASN A 129 -10.12 -18.98 -12.71
N VAL A 130 -8.89 -18.75 -12.26
CA VAL A 130 -7.68 -19.00 -13.06
C VAL A 130 -7.61 -20.46 -13.51
N MET A 131 -7.89 -21.39 -12.60
CA MET A 131 -7.88 -22.82 -12.92
C MET A 131 -8.95 -23.18 -13.96
N HIS A 132 -10.14 -22.62 -13.83
CA HIS A 132 -11.25 -22.83 -14.76
C HIS A 132 -10.91 -22.30 -16.17
N ILE A 133 -10.48 -21.04 -16.29
CA ILE A 133 -10.15 -20.42 -17.57
C ILE A 133 -8.98 -21.12 -18.26
N ARG A 134 -7.94 -21.51 -17.50
CA ARG A 134 -6.81 -22.24 -18.09
C ARG A 134 -7.18 -23.65 -18.53
N ARG A 135 -8.09 -24.32 -17.82
CA ARG A 135 -8.63 -25.62 -18.25
C ARG A 135 -9.41 -25.49 -19.55
N GLN A 136 -10.23 -24.44 -19.71
CA GLN A 136 -10.92 -24.15 -20.98
C GLN A 136 -9.94 -23.89 -22.13
N ARG A 137 -8.81 -23.24 -21.85
CA ARG A 137 -7.74 -22.97 -22.83
C ARG A 137 -6.80 -24.17 -23.06
N ASN A 138 -7.05 -25.34 -22.47
CA ASN A 138 -6.18 -26.52 -22.52
C ASN A 138 -4.72 -26.25 -22.08
N LEU A 139 -4.52 -25.33 -21.13
CA LEU A 139 -3.22 -24.99 -20.57
C LEU A 139 -3.00 -25.67 -19.21
N ASN A 140 -1.73 -25.84 -18.83
CA ASN A 140 -1.36 -26.40 -17.53
C ASN A 140 -1.98 -25.62 -16.37
N VAL A 141 -2.80 -26.27 -15.55
CA VAL A 141 -3.57 -25.64 -14.46
C VAL A 141 -2.69 -25.33 -13.25
N TYR A 142 -1.58 -26.04 -13.06
CA TYR A 142 -0.72 -25.91 -11.88
C TYR A 142 0.40 -24.86 -12.00
N LYS A 143 0.81 -24.52 -13.23
CA LYS A 143 1.86 -23.51 -13.47
C LYS A 143 1.55 -22.14 -12.83
N PRO A 144 0.30 -21.61 -12.85
CA PRO A 144 -0.06 -20.37 -12.16
C PRO A 144 0.22 -20.38 -10.67
N LEU A 145 0.02 -21.51 -9.98
CA LEU A 145 0.15 -21.57 -8.53
C LEU A 145 1.59 -21.29 -8.09
N LEU A 146 2.58 -21.59 -8.94
CA LEU A 146 3.98 -21.20 -8.71
C LEU A 146 4.14 -19.68 -8.65
N GLY A 147 3.29 -18.91 -9.34
CA GLY A 147 3.28 -17.45 -9.29
C GLY A 147 2.80 -16.88 -7.95
N LEU A 148 2.13 -17.67 -7.10
CA LEU A 148 1.76 -17.25 -5.74
C LEU A 148 2.89 -17.48 -4.72
N LEU A 149 3.84 -18.34 -5.06
CA LEU A 149 4.95 -18.70 -4.16
C LEU A 149 5.81 -17.49 -3.76
N PRO A 150 6.18 -16.56 -4.66
CA PRO A 150 6.93 -15.35 -4.27
C PRO A 150 6.20 -14.50 -3.23
N ALA A 151 4.88 -14.35 -3.33
CA ALA A 151 4.09 -13.60 -2.36
C ALA A 151 4.04 -14.30 -0.99
N VAL A 152 3.83 -15.63 -0.98
CA VAL A 152 3.86 -16.41 0.26
C VAL A 152 5.24 -16.34 0.91
N ALA A 153 6.32 -16.52 0.13
CA ALA A 153 7.69 -16.44 0.63
C ALA A 153 8.00 -15.07 1.23
N MET A 154 7.61 -13.99 0.55
CA MET A 154 7.75 -12.63 1.04
C MET A 154 7.06 -12.45 2.40
N TRP A 155 5.80 -12.86 2.52
CA TRP A 155 5.04 -12.67 3.75
C TRP A 155 5.51 -13.55 4.90
N VAL A 156 5.90 -14.80 4.62
CA VAL A 156 6.54 -15.66 5.63
C VAL A 156 7.79 -14.99 6.17
N LEU A 157 8.66 -14.48 5.30
CA LEU A 157 9.87 -13.80 5.74
C LEU A 157 9.57 -12.54 6.55
N VAL A 158 8.56 -11.74 6.17
CA VAL A 158 8.13 -10.55 6.93
C VAL A 158 7.67 -10.92 8.34
N LEU A 159 6.83 -11.95 8.48
CA LEU A 159 6.32 -12.41 9.77
C LEU A 159 7.46 -12.96 10.64
N VAL A 160 8.35 -13.76 10.06
CA VAL A 160 9.51 -14.31 10.76
C VAL A 160 10.44 -13.18 11.23
N TYR A 161 10.74 -12.20 10.37
CA TYR A 161 11.58 -11.06 10.74
C TYR A 161 11.00 -10.27 11.92
N LEU A 162 9.71 -9.94 11.88
CA LEU A 162 9.03 -9.22 12.96
C LEU A 162 8.91 -10.04 14.25
N HIS A 163 8.88 -11.37 14.14
CA HIS A 163 8.90 -12.26 15.31
C HIS A 163 10.30 -12.28 15.96
N LEU A 164 11.36 -12.38 15.16
CA LEU A 164 12.75 -12.39 15.62
C LEU A 164 13.22 -11.04 16.19
N ARG A 165 12.59 -9.93 15.74
CA ARG A 165 12.97 -8.56 16.10
C ARG A 165 11.75 -7.75 16.56
N PRO A 166 11.25 -7.99 17.79
CA PRO A 166 10.09 -7.27 18.32
C PRO A 166 10.33 -5.76 18.46
N LEU A 167 11.59 -5.32 18.62
CA LEU A 167 11.95 -3.90 18.70
C LEU A 167 11.49 -3.12 17.45
N VAL A 168 11.69 -3.70 16.26
CA VAL A 168 11.25 -3.08 15.00
C VAL A 168 9.73 -3.00 14.96
N ARG A 169 9.04 -4.04 15.44
CA ARG A 169 7.58 -4.07 15.51
C ARG A 169 7.03 -3.02 16.46
N GLU A 170 7.68 -2.75 17.59
CA GLU A 170 7.13 -1.91 18.68
C GLU A 170 7.52 -0.43 18.59
N ARG A 171 8.68 -0.12 17.98
CA ARG A 171 9.18 1.26 17.87
C ARG A 171 9.29 1.79 16.44
N HIS A 172 9.54 0.93 15.45
CA HIS A 172 9.85 1.32 14.07
C HIS A 172 8.97 0.64 13.02
N LEU A 173 7.70 0.38 13.35
CA LEU A 173 6.79 -0.29 12.43
C LEU A 173 6.49 0.55 11.17
N VAL A 174 6.43 1.87 11.28
CA VAL A 174 6.10 2.77 10.15
C VAL A 174 7.09 2.65 8.98
N PRO A 175 8.42 2.86 9.17
CA PRO A 175 9.37 2.70 8.07
C PRO A 175 9.40 1.25 7.55
N PHE A 176 9.16 0.26 8.41
CA PHE A 176 9.08 -1.13 8.00
C PHE A 176 7.85 -1.42 7.12
N VAL A 177 6.67 -0.87 7.44
CA VAL A 177 5.45 -0.96 6.63
C VAL A 177 5.65 -0.32 5.26
N LEU A 178 6.31 0.84 5.20
CA LEU A 178 6.65 1.49 3.93
C LEU A 178 7.60 0.62 3.09
N PHE A 179 8.61 0.02 3.73
CA PHE A 179 9.55 -0.89 3.06
C PHE A 179 8.83 -2.11 2.47
N VAL A 180 8.02 -2.81 3.28
CA VAL A 180 7.23 -3.97 2.83
C VAL A 180 6.22 -3.56 1.75
N GLY A 181 5.60 -2.39 1.88
CA GLY A 181 4.72 -1.79 0.88
C GLY A 181 5.41 -1.59 -0.46
N LEU A 182 6.64 -1.06 -0.47
CA LEU A 182 7.44 -0.88 -1.68
C LEU A 182 7.88 -2.20 -2.30
N ILE A 183 8.24 -3.21 -1.49
CA ILE A 183 8.52 -4.57 -2.00
C ILE A 183 7.29 -5.10 -2.74
N ASN A 184 6.10 -4.97 -2.16
CA ASN A 184 4.86 -5.43 -2.78
C ASN A 184 4.53 -4.63 -4.05
N ALA A 185 4.67 -3.30 -3.99
CA ALA A 185 4.43 -2.42 -5.13
C ALA A 185 5.37 -2.72 -6.30
N TYR A 186 6.64 -3.04 -6.02
CA TYR A 186 7.59 -3.48 -7.03
C TYR A 186 7.20 -4.82 -7.65
N SER A 187 6.88 -5.83 -6.82
CA SER A 187 6.43 -7.16 -7.32
C SER A 187 5.21 -7.03 -8.25
N VAL A 188 4.20 -6.27 -7.81
CA VAL A 188 2.98 -6.12 -8.59
C VAL A 188 3.23 -5.26 -9.84
N GLY A 189 4.03 -4.20 -9.74
CA GLY A 189 4.43 -3.40 -10.89
C GLY A 189 5.12 -4.24 -11.98
N GLN A 190 6.05 -5.11 -11.59
CA GLN A 190 6.70 -6.02 -12.53
C GLN A 190 5.71 -6.98 -13.20
N MET A 191 4.74 -7.50 -12.44
CA MET A 191 3.70 -8.38 -12.98
C MET A 191 2.80 -7.67 -13.99
N ILE A 192 2.42 -6.42 -13.73
CA ILE A 192 1.63 -5.59 -14.67
C ILE A 192 2.41 -5.39 -15.98
N ILE A 193 3.69 -5.04 -15.91
CA ILE A 193 4.50 -4.83 -17.12
C ILE A 193 4.70 -6.15 -17.87
N ALA A 194 4.95 -7.24 -17.14
CA ALA A 194 5.09 -8.55 -17.75
C ALA A 194 3.80 -8.95 -18.50
N HIS A 195 2.63 -8.62 -17.95
CA HIS A 195 1.35 -8.79 -18.64
C HIS A 195 1.27 -7.93 -19.91
N LEU A 196 1.51 -6.62 -19.80
CA LEU A 196 1.38 -5.66 -20.92
C LEU A 196 2.34 -5.98 -22.08
N VAL A 197 3.57 -6.37 -21.78
CA VAL A 197 4.60 -6.69 -22.77
C VAL A 197 4.58 -8.18 -23.15
N LYS A 198 3.62 -8.96 -22.64
CA LYS A 198 3.49 -10.41 -22.87
C LYS A 198 4.77 -11.21 -22.56
N ARG A 199 5.48 -10.80 -21.51
CA ARG A 199 6.67 -11.49 -20.97
C ARG A 199 6.29 -12.55 -19.96
N GLU A 200 7.26 -13.41 -19.65
CA GLU A 200 7.13 -14.43 -18.62
C GLU A 200 6.91 -13.82 -17.23
N PHE A 201 6.33 -14.63 -16.33
CA PHE A 201 5.99 -14.20 -14.98
C PHE A 201 7.26 -13.85 -14.16
N PRO A 202 7.32 -12.68 -13.51
CA PRO A 202 8.47 -12.29 -12.71
C PRO A 202 8.45 -12.98 -11.34
N TYR A 203 9.25 -14.03 -11.17
CA TYR A 203 9.35 -14.74 -9.88
C TYR A 203 10.32 -14.09 -8.88
N TRP A 204 11.23 -13.23 -9.35
CA TRP A 204 12.32 -12.70 -8.54
C TRP A 204 12.10 -11.25 -8.16
N ASN A 205 12.24 -10.97 -6.86
CA ASN A 205 12.21 -9.60 -6.33
C ASN A 205 13.52 -9.31 -5.58
N VAL A 206 14.33 -8.39 -6.13
CA VAL A 206 15.61 -7.97 -5.55
C VAL A 206 15.43 -7.30 -4.19
N LEU A 207 14.31 -6.63 -3.95
CA LEU A 207 14.00 -5.98 -2.68
C LEU A 207 13.71 -6.96 -1.53
N LEU A 208 13.58 -8.25 -1.83
CA LEU A 208 13.47 -9.27 -0.80
C LEU A 208 14.83 -9.60 -0.14
N LEU A 209 15.95 -9.30 -0.81
CA LEU A 209 17.30 -9.64 -0.32
C LEU A 209 17.63 -9.06 1.06
N PRO A 210 17.39 -7.75 1.35
CA PRO A 210 17.64 -7.21 2.69
C PRO A 210 16.84 -7.98 3.75
N LEU A 211 15.60 -8.36 3.43
CA LEU A 211 14.74 -9.04 4.39
C LEU A 211 15.18 -10.50 4.62
N VAL A 212 15.65 -11.20 3.58
CA VAL A 212 16.31 -12.52 3.72
C VAL A 212 17.55 -12.42 4.59
N VAL A 213 18.42 -11.43 4.32
CA VAL A 213 19.64 -11.20 5.08
C VAL A 213 19.33 -10.95 6.57
N GLY A 214 18.33 -10.11 6.86
CA GLY A 214 17.89 -9.84 8.23
C GLY A 214 17.33 -11.06 8.95
N VAL A 215 16.59 -11.93 8.25
CA VAL A 215 16.07 -13.19 8.82
C VAL A 215 17.21 -14.17 9.08
N VAL A 216 18.11 -14.38 8.11
CA VAL A 216 19.24 -15.31 8.24
C VAL A 216 20.15 -14.89 9.39
N ASP A 217 20.48 -13.60 9.49
CA ASP A 217 21.29 -13.08 10.60
C ASP A 217 20.57 -13.27 11.95
N GLY A 218 19.25 -13.05 12.00
CA GLY A 218 18.45 -13.25 13.20
C GLY A 218 18.37 -14.71 13.67
N VAL A 219 18.14 -15.64 12.75
CA VAL A 219 18.03 -17.08 13.07
C VAL A 219 19.40 -17.67 13.42
N CYS A 220 20.42 -17.33 12.63
CA CYS A 220 21.75 -17.91 12.81
C CYS A 220 22.50 -17.27 13.99
N GLY A 221 22.31 -15.97 14.26
CA GLY A 221 22.98 -15.23 15.34
C GLY A 221 22.30 -15.33 16.71
N SER A 222 21.03 -15.77 16.77
CA SER A 222 20.35 -15.99 18.04
C SER A 222 20.71 -17.36 18.64
N ARG A 223 21.15 -17.34 19.89
CA ARG A 223 21.54 -18.53 20.68
C ARG A 223 20.37 -19.48 20.96
N GLU A 224 19.13 -18.99 20.82
CA GLU A 224 17.90 -19.74 21.03
C GLU A 224 17.49 -20.58 19.81
N TYR A 225 18.00 -20.27 18.62
CA TYR A 225 17.67 -20.97 17.38
C TYR A 225 18.83 -21.83 16.89
N LEU A 226 19.73 -21.27 16.07
CA LEU A 226 20.84 -22.01 15.47
C LEU A 226 22.19 -21.68 16.12
N GLY A 227 22.37 -20.49 16.70
CA GLY A 227 23.57 -20.11 17.46
C GLY A 227 24.90 -20.38 16.76
N LEU A 228 24.95 -20.26 15.42
CA LEU A 228 26.11 -20.66 14.60
C LEU A 228 27.31 -19.71 14.74
N TRP A 229 27.06 -18.50 15.20
CA TRP A 229 28.05 -17.43 15.39
C TRP A 229 27.69 -16.66 16.68
N GLU A 230 28.72 -16.16 17.39
CA GLU A 230 28.55 -15.44 18.66
C GLU A 230 27.90 -14.07 18.43
N GLY A 231 26.57 -14.04 18.44
CA GLY A 231 25.76 -12.84 18.24
C GLY A 231 25.30 -12.61 16.80
N SER A 232 24.50 -11.57 16.61
CA SER A 232 24.11 -11.08 15.28
C SER A 232 25.31 -10.40 14.61
N LEU A 233 25.68 -10.82 13.40
CA LEU A 233 26.83 -10.25 12.67
C LEU A 233 26.48 -8.85 12.15
N LEU A 234 25.23 -8.64 11.73
CA LEU A 234 24.73 -7.34 11.28
C LEU A 234 24.28 -6.40 12.40
N PHE A 235 23.89 -6.94 13.54
CA PHE A 235 23.26 -6.15 14.62
C PHE A 235 24.08 -6.12 15.92
N GLY A 236 25.21 -6.82 16.00
CA GLY A 236 26.04 -6.91 17.19
C GLY A 236 25.36 -7.63 18.37
N SER A 237 26.11 -7.89 19.43
CA SER A 237 25.65 -8.56 20.65
C SER A 237 25.60 -7.63 21.88
N GLY A 238 25.53 -6.30 21.68
CA GLY A 238 25.65 -5.29 22.73
C GLY A 238 24.54 -4.22 22.76
N GLY A 239 24.72 -3.20 23.59
CA GLY A 239 23.77 -2.09 23.78
C GLY A 239 23.49 -1.26 22.51
N ASP A 240 24.42 -1.27 21.55
CA ASP A 240 24.27 -0.59 20.25
C ASP A 240 23.40 -1.38 19.25
N SER A 241 22.93 -2.58 19.62
CA SER A 241 22.15 -3.44 18.73
C SER A 241 20.83 -2.81 18.26
N GLU A 242 20.23 -1.93 19.07
CA GLU A 242 19.08 -1.14 18.66
C GLU A 242 19.42 -0.19 17.50
N VAL A 243 20.56 0.50 17.58
CA VAL A 243 20.98 1.49 16.57
C VAL A 243 21.22 0.82 15.22
N TYR A 244 21.88 -0.35 15.21
CA TYR A 244 22.13 -1.10 13.99
C TYR A 244 20.84 -1.66 13.37
N GLN A 245 19.88 -2.13 14.17
CA GLN A 245 18.59 -2.59 13.68
C GLN A 245 17.80 -1.46 13.02
N VAL A 246 17.78 -0.28 13.64
CA VAL A 246 17.12 0.90 13.10
C VAL A 246 17.81 1.35 11.81
N ALA A 247 19.14 1.47 11.83
CA ALA A 247 19.92 1.84 10.65
C ALA A 247 19.67 0.89 9.47
N PHE A 248 19.57 -0.42 9.74
CA PHE A 248 19.25 -1.42 8.73
C PHE A 248 17.86 -1.25 8.12
N VAL A 249 16.83 -1.01 8.93
CA VAL A 249 15.45 -0.78 8.43
C VAL A 249 15.38 0.49 7.56
N PHE A 250 16.07 1.56 7.96
CA PHE A 250 16.12 2.77 7.16
C PHE A 250 16.97 2.61 5.90
N CYS A 251 18.06 1.84 5.96
CA CYS A 251 18.87 1.51 4.80
C CYS A 251 18.09 0.64 3.79
N SER A 252 17.35 -0.36 4.28
CA SER A 252 16.50 -1.20 3.44
C SER A 252 15.36 -0.40 2.82
N LEU A 253 14.77 0.53 3.57
CA LEU A 253 13.78 1.47 3.05
C LEU A 253 14.38 2.38 1.96
N GLY A 254 15.55 2.96 2.20
CA GLY A 254 16.26 3.79 1.21
C GLY A 254 16.59 3.04 -0.08
N LEU A 255 17.06 1.79 0.05
CA LEU A 255 17.29 0.88 -1.07
C LEU A 255 15.98 0.59 -1.82
N ALA A 256 14.90 0.32 -1.11
CA ALA A 256 13.58 0.09 -1.73
C ALA A 256 13.08 1.30 -2.49
N VAL A 257 13.22 2.51 -1.92
CA VAL A 257 12.89 3.76 -2.61
C VAL A 257 13.75 3.94 -3.87
N GLY A 258 15.05 3.66 -3.79
CA GLY A 258 15.96 3.78 -4.94
C GLY A 258 15.62 2.82 -6.08
N VAL A 259 15.46 1.53 -5.79
CA VAL A 259 15.15 0.51 -6.81
C VAL A 259 13.74 0.71 -7.38
N TYR A 260 12.74 0.95 -6.53
CA TYR A 260 11.38 1.20 -7.00
C TYR A 260 11.29 2.51 -7.79
N GLY A 261 11.99 3.57 -7.35
CA GLY A 261 12.09 4.84 -8.06
C GLY A 261 12.74 4.70 -9.44
N SER A 262 13.86 3.97 -9.53
CA SER A 262 14.49 3.65 -10.82
C SER A 262 13.55 2.88 -11.73
N PHE A 263 12.86 1.88 -11.20
CA PHE A 263 11.88 1.10 -11.96
C PHE A 263 10.73 1.95 -12.50
N VAL A 264 10.17 2.84 -11.67
CA VAL A 264 9.12 3.76 -12.12
C VAL A 264 9.64 4.70 -13.20
N PHE A 265 10.85 5.25 -13.01
CA PHE A 265 11.48 6.12 -14.00
C PHE A 265 11.66 5.40 -15.34
N ASP A 266 12.25 4.21 -15.35
CA ASP A 266 12.49 3.43 -16.56
C ASP A 266 11.20 3.11 -17.32
N VAL A 267 10.12 2.80 -16.61
CA VAL A 267 8.82 2.49 -17.20
C VAL A 267 8.20 3.73 -17.84
N ILE A 268 8.23 4.84 -17.11
CA ILE A 268 7.68 6.12 -17.58
C ILE A 268 8.44 6.58 -18.82
N THR A 269 9.77 6.60 -18.79
CA THR A 269 10.60 7.03 -19.93
C THR A 269 10.41 6.10 -21.11
N THR A 270 10.45 4.78 -20.92
CA THR A 270 10.26 3.81 -22.02
C THR A 270 8.90 3.97 -22.69
N ILE A 271 7.82 4.18 -21.92
CA ILE A 271 6.47 4.38 -22.48
C ILE A 271 6.39 5.72 -23.21
N CYS A 272 6.90 6.79 -22.61
CA CYS A 272 6.88 8.13 -23.21
C CYS A 272 7.73 8.19 -24.48
N ASP A 273 8.87 7.51 -24.54
CA ASP A 273 9.71 7.38 -25.73
C ASP A 273 9.06 6.51 -26.82
N TYR A 274 8.40 5.41 -26.44
CA TYR A 274 7.73 4.53 -27.40
C TYR A 274 6.48 5.16 -28.02
N LEU A 275 5.67 5.85 -27.21
CA LEU A 275 4.43 6.51 -27.66
C LEU A 275 4.65 7.92 -28.22
N ASP A 276 5.88 8.45 -28.12
CA ASP A 276 6.25 9.80 -28.52
C ASP A 276 5.40 10.89 -27.83
N ILE A 277 5.15 10.73 -26.53
CA ILE A 277 4.36 11.66 -25.70
C ILE A 277 5.19 12.18 -24.53
N TRP A 278 4.89 13.38 -24.04
CA TRP A 278 5.43 13.85 -22.76
C TRP A 278 4.48 13.44 -21.62
N CYS A 279 5.03 12.86 -20.57
CA CYS A 279 4.22 12.27 -19.50
C CYS A 279 3.39 13.29 -18.69
N LEU A 280 3.78 14.57 -18.66
CA LEU A 280 3.10 15.65 -17.91
C LEU A 280 2.75 16.87 -18.79
N THR A 281 2.90 16.76 -20.11
CA THR A 281 2.65 17.88 -21.02
C THR A 281 2.12 17.36 -22.35
N ILE A 282 1.23 18.09 -23.01
CA ILE A 282 0.71 17.68 -24.31
C ILE A 282 1.78 17.97 -25.35
N LYS A 283 2.19 16.96 -26.13
CA LYS A 283 3.06 17.17 -27.29
C LYS A 283 2.23 17.80 -28.41
N HIS A 284 2.53 19.05 -28.75
CA HIS A 284 1.92 19.71 -29.89
C HIS A 284 2.69 19.35 -31.17
N PRO A 285 2.00 18.92 -32.25
CA PRO A 285 2.66 18.67 -33.52
C PRO A 285 3.29 19.97 -34.02
N PHE A 286 4.55 19.88 -34.43
CA PHE A 286 5.24 21.00 -35.07
C PHE A 286 4.64 21.19 -36.47
N VAL A 287 3.81 22.22 -36.63
CA VAL A 287 3.32 22.66 -37.94
C VAL A 287 4.33 23.66 -38.49
N GLU A 288 5.04 23.30 -39.56
CA GLU A 288 5.91 24.24 -40.27
C GLU A 288 5.12 25.50 -40.65
N GLY A 289 5.44 26.62 -40.00
CA GLY A 289 4.80 27.92 -40.23
C GLY A 289 3.72 28.35 -39.21
N ALA A 290 3.41 27.55 -38.19
CA ALA A 290 2.55 28.01 -37.08
C ALA A 290 3.38 28.82 -36.07
N ALA A 291 2.93 30.04 -35.76
CA ALA A 291 3.54 30.88 -34.73
C ALA A 291 3.56 30.16 -33.37
N GLU A 292 4.68 30.27 -32.65
CA GLU A 292 4.82 29.71 -31.30
C GLU A 292 3.60 30.05 -30.43
N PRO A 293 2.99 29.06 -29.72
CA PRO A 293 1.90 29.37 -28.81
C PRO A 293 2.44 30.30 -27.71
N ALA A 294 1.84 31.48 -27.62
CA ALA A 294 2.22 32.52 -26.69
C ALA A 294 2.31 31.95 -25.26
N LYS A 295 3.49 32.05 -24.64
CA LYS A 295 3.66 31.82 -23.21
C LYS A 295 2.70 32.76 -22.48
N VAL A 296 1.68 32.20 -21.84
CA VAL A 296 0.80 32.95 -20.94
C VAL A 296 1.67 33.44 -19.78
N ILE A 297 2.07 34.71 -19.86
CA ILE A 297 2.66 35.42 -18.72
C ILE A 297 1.50 35.67 -17.78
N GLU A 298 1.45 34.93 -16.66
CA GLU A 298 0.61 35.30 -15.53
C GLU A 298 1.10 36.65 -15.00
N THR A 299 0.46 37.73 -15.45
CA THR A 299 0.67 39.05 -14.87
C THR A 299 0.07 39.02 -13.46
N LYS A 300 0.93 38.86 -12.44
CA LYS A 300 0.59 39.23 -11.06
C LYS A 300 0.17 40.70 -11.07
N VAL A 301 -1.13 40.94 -10.91
CA VAL A 301 -1.66 42.29 -10.66
C VAL A 301 -1.13 42.72 -9.30
N ALA A 302 -0.09 43.53 -9.31
CA ALA A 302 0.39 44.26 -8.15
C ALA A 302 -0.49 45.51 -8.01
N ASP A 303 -1.36 45.50 -7.00
CA ASP A 303 -1.96 46.70 -6.46
C ASP A 303 -0.86 47.70 -6.06
N LYS A 304 -0.83 48.86 -6.71
CA LYS A 304 -0.34 50.11 -6.11
C LYS A 304 -0.77 51.34 -6.91
N ASN A 305 -1.73 52.06 -6.33
CA ASN A 305 -1.98 53.50 -6.42
C ASN A 305 -0.89 54.34 -7.11
N ASN A 306 -1.28 55.20 -8.05
CA ASN A 306 -1.10 56.64 -7.84
C ASN A 306 -1.91 57.55 -8.77
N ASN A 307 -2.74 58.37 -8.14
CA ASN A 307 -3.10 59.75 -8.47
C ASN A 307 -2.19 60.48 -9.49
N ASN A 308 -2.78 61.11 -10.51
CA ASN A 308 -3.03 62.57 -10.55
C ASN A 308 -3.16 63.12 -11.98
N ASN A 309 -4.01 64.14 -12.08
CA ASN A 309 -4.11 65.19 -13.10
C ASN A 309 -4.86 64.88 -14.40
N ASN A 310 -6.04 65.49 -14.55
CA ASN A 310 -6.10 66.75 -15.29
C ASN A 310 -7.36 67.58 -14.99
N ASN A 311 -7.11 68.84 -14.66
CA ASN A 311 -8.08 69.92 -14.57
C ASN A 311 -8.67 70.23 -15.96
N HIS A 312 -9.98 70.46 -16.05
CA HIS A 312 -10.48 71.58 -16.83
C HIS A 312 -11.74 72.19 -16.21
N SER A 313 -11.61 73.49 -15.96
CA SER A 313 -12.58 74.47 -15.49
C SER A 313 -13.84 74.54 -16.36
N ALA A 314 -15.02 74.67 -15.76
CA ALA A 314 -15.85 75.90 -15.85
C ALA A 314 -17.27 75.71 -15.27
N ALA A 315 -17.46 76.33 -14.10
CA ALA A 315 -18.52 77.28 -13.77
C ALA A 315 -20.03 76.91 -13.83
N LYS A 316 -20.69 77.21 -12.68
CA LYS A 316 -22.01 77.87 -12.50
C LYS A 316 -23.26 76.99 -12.74
N THR A 317 -24.32 76.95 -11.93
CA THR A 317 -24.85 77.79 -10.84
C THR A 317 -25.92 77.00 -10.06
N LYS A 318 -26.15 77.44 -8.81
CA LYS A 318 -27.16 77.06 -7.80
C LYS A 318 -28.63 76.94 -8.26
N THR A 319 -29.42 76.36 -7.32
CA THR A 319 -30.88 76.42 -7.07
C THR A 319 -31.72 75.60 -8.06
N THR A 320 -32.54 74.65 -7.64
CA THR A 320 -33.39 74.48 -6.44
C THR A 320 -33.47 73.02 -6.02
#